data_AF-A0A1W0B869-F1
#
_entry.id   AF-A0A1W0B869-F1
#
_cell.length_a   1.000
_cell.length_b   1.000
_cell.length_c   1.000
_cell.angle_alpha   90.00
_cell.angle_beta   90.00
_cell.angle_gamma   90.00
#
_symmetry.space_group_name_H-M   'P 1'
#
loop_
_entity.id
_entity.type
_entity.pdbx_description
1 polymer ?
#
loop_
_entity_poly.entity_id
_entity_poly.type
_entity_poly.pdbx_seq_one_letter_code
_entity_poly.pdbx_strand_id
1 'polypeptide(L)'
;MARLASLGSGASGPTVAYTVDVASGVVTSYPVTNGGIGSETTTVGADDLPAPQPTTNRLVTVGVTTADAVLVVDLAASLTITINADRPEPAARAWVTQLLMNPDVSLTTNSSDVVVGDSPRCKQTFIPGGGGRIISVDDGRPPVTTVALNSEMDGPDHLDIAADGTGEMYLGNRFWQLRQVISIADDAWAALAAALDGNDDQPGYSDDRTPSVESMQ
;
A
#
# COMPACT_ATOMS: atom_id res chain seq x y z
N MET A 1 5.96 -3.74 8.57
CA MET A 1 4.54 -3.30 8.48
C MET A 1 3.70 -3.74 9.67
N ALA A 2 3.47 -5.04 9.93
CA ALA A 2 2.59 -5.49 11.02
C ALA A 2 2.94 -4.95 12.43
N ARG A 3 4.24 -4.84 12.76
CA ARG A 3 4.69 -4.22 14.03
C ARG A 3 4.46 -2.71 14.07
N LEU A 4 4.55 -2.01 12.93
CA LEU A 4 4.21 -0.58 12.84
C LEU A 4 2.71 -0.36 13.03
N ALA A 5 1.88 -1.23 12.43
CA ALA A 5 0.45 -1.19 12.60
C ALA A 5 0.04 -1.41 14.08
N SER A 6 0.73 -2.33 14.77
CA SER A 6 0.57 -2.50 16.23
C SER A 6 1.02 -1.26 17.02
N LEU A 7 2.14 -0.62 16.66
CA LEU A 7 2.57 0.63 17.29
C LEU A 7 1.50 1.73 17.18
N GLY A 8 0.90 1.91 15.98
CA GLY A 8 -0.20 2.86 15.79
C GLY A 8 -1.46 2.53 16.56
N SER A 9 -1.77 1.24 16.77
CA SER A 9 -2.95 0.82 17.54
C SER A 9 -2.86 1.18 19.03
N GLY A 10 -1.65 1.32 19.56
CA GLY A 10 -1.40 1.74 20.95
C GLY A 10 -1.38 3.25 21.15
N ALA A 11 -1.48 4.05 20.08
CA ALA A 11 -1.47 5.50 20.17
C ALA A 11 -2.83 6.05 20.66
N SER A 12 -2.79 7.22 21.30
CA SER A 12 -3.96 7.95 21.80
C SER A 12 -4.91 8.47 20.69
N GLY A 13 -4.47 8.43 19.43
CA GLY A 13 -5.21 8.84 18.25
C GLY A 13 -4.66 8.17 16.97
N PRO A 14 -5.32 8.38 15.82
CA PRO A 14 -4.92 7.76 14.56
C PRO A 14 -3.52 8.21 14.15
N THR A 15 -2.67 7.24 13.79
CA THR A 15 -1.34 7.49 13.24
C THR A 15 -1.42 7.61 11.72
N VAL A 16 -0.91 8.69 11.15
CA VAL A 16 -0.98 8.95 9.71
C VAL A 16 0.28 8.49 8.97
N ALA A 17 1.42 8.51 9.64
CA ALA A 17 2.69 8.10 9.05
C ALA A 17 3.69 7.57 10.07
N TYR A 18 4.72 6.90 9.57
CA TYR A 18 5.91 6.49 10.30
C TYR A 18 7.14 6.81 9.46
N THR A 19 8.23 7.16 10.11
CA THR A 19 9.56 7.11 9.50
C THR A 19 10.40 6.06 10.20
N VAL A 20 11.24 5.37 9.44
CA VAL A 20 12.23 4.42 9.95
C VAL A 20 13.59 4.89 9.48
N ASP A 21 14.39 5.42 10.40
CA ASP A 21 15.76 5.85 10.11
C ASP A 21 16.62 4.63 9.79
N VAL A 22 17.26 4.65 8.61
CA VAL A 22 17.96 3.47 8.07
C VAL A 22 19.25 3.18 8.84
N ALA A 23 19.92 4.21 9.34
CA ALA A 23 21.22 4.06 10.00
C ALA A 23 21.08 3.59 11.46
N SER A 24 20.07 4.09 12.16
CA SER A 24 19.87 3.87 13.60
C SER A 24 18.77 2.87 13.90
N GLY A 25 17.91 2.53 12.95
CA GLY A 25 16.73 1.70 13.18
C GLY A 25 15.69 2.37 14.07
N VAL A 26 15.77 3.69 14.24
CA VAL A 26 14.79 4.44 15.03
C VAL A 26 13.50 4.59 14.23
N VAL A 27 12.38 4.25 14.88
CA VAL A 27 11.03 4.40 14.32
C VAL A 27 10.35 5.58 14.98
N THR A 28 9.86 6.50 14.17
CA THR A 28 9.09 7.66 14.62
C THR A 28 7.66 7.57 14.07
N SER A 29 6.66 7.61 14.94
CA SER A 29 5.23 7.60 14.56
C SER A 29 4.64 9.00 14.60
N TYR A 30 3.94 9.39 13.55
CA TYR A 30 3.34 10.71 13.38
C TYR A 30 1.81 10.61 13.43
N PRO A 31 1.16 11.13 14.47
CA PRO A 31 -0.30 11.14 14.54
C PRO A 31 -0.92 12.15 13.58
N VAL A 32 -2.20 11.97 13.25
CA VAL A 32 -2.98 12.91 12.42
C VAL A 32 -2.94 14.32 13.06
N THR A 33 -2.79 15.33 12.19
CA THR A 33 -2.82 16.74 12.57
C THR A 33 -4.10 17.07 13.33
N ASN A 34 -4.00 17.79 14.46
CA ASN A 34 -5.13 18.16 15.33
C ASN A 34 -5.79 17.00 16.12
N GLY A 35 -5.10 15.88 16.32
CA GLY A 35 -5.59 14.75 17.14
C GLY A 35 -5.85 15.02 18.64
N GLY A 36 -5.82 16.29 19.09
CA GLY A 36 -6.05 16.68 20.48
C GLY A 36 -4.80 16.60 21.37
N ILE A 37 -5.00 16.82 22.68
CA ILE A 37 -3.94 16.69 23.71
C ILE A 37 -3.45 15.23 23.72
N GLY A 38 -2.13 15.03 23.60
CA GLY A 38 -1.51 13.71 23.53
C GLY A 38 -1.26 13.17 22.12
N SER A 39 -1.55 13.95 21.07
CA SER A 39 -1.17 13.67 19.67
C SER A 39 0.29 14.06 19.39
N GLU A 40 1.21 13.57 20.22
CA GLU A 40 2.63 13.83 20.09
C GLU A 40 3.30 12.76 19.23
N THR A 41 4.35 13.17 18.52
CA THR A 41 5.20 12.23 17.79
C THR A 41 5.92 11.31 18.80
N THR A 42 5.79 10.00 18.62
CA THR A 42 6.47 9.01 19.48
C THR A 42 7.66 8.42 18.74
N THR A 43 8.74 8.13 19.47
CA THR A 43 9.96 7.54 18.92
C THR A 43 10.36 6.30 19.72
N VAL A 44 10.65 5.20 19.03
CA VAL A 44 11.06 3.91 19.62
C VAL A 44 12.16 3.28 18.77
N GLY A 45 13.00 2.42 19.36
CA GLY A 45 13.91 1.57 18.58
C GLY A 45 13.12 0.49 17.82
N ALA A 46 13.61 0.07 16.65
CA ALA A 46 12.99 -1.02 15.90
C ALA A 46 12.90 -2.33 16.71
N ASP A 47 13.87 -2.57 17.60
CA ASP A 47 13.87 -3.73 18.49
C ASP A 47 12.76 -3.66 19.55
N ASP A 48 12.40 -2.44 19.97
CA ASP A 48 11.37 -2.16 20.98
C ASP A 48 9.96 -2.07 20.41
N LEU A 49 9.78 -2.32 19.10
CA LEU A 49 8.46 -2.36 18.50
C LEU A 49 7.57 -3.41 19.19
N PRO A 50 6.26 -3.17 19.33
CA PRO A 50 5.36 -4.19 19.85
C PRO A 50 5.34 -5.45 18.98
N ALA A 51 4.78 -6.53 19.53
CA ALA A 51 4.57 -7.76 18.77
C ALA A 51 3.71 -7.47 17.51
N PRO A 52 3.94 -8.17 16.39
CA PRO A 52 3.17 -7.94 15.17
C PRO A 52 1.70 -8.26 15.42
N GLN A 53 0.81 -7.39 14.96
CA GLN A 53 -0.61 -7.72 14.89
C GLN A 53 -0.91 -8.53 13.60
N PRO A 54 -2.05 -9.23 13.50
CA PRO A 54 -2.35 -10.09 12.35
C PRO A 54 -2.46 -9.37 11.00
N THR A 55 -2.77 -8.08 11.01
CA THR A 55 -3.06 -7.27 9.82
C THR A 55 -2.12 -6.07 9.73
N THR A 56 -1.76 -5.64 8.53
CA THR A 56 -0.89 -4.46 8.35
C THR A 56 -1.67 -3.15 8.23
N ASN A 57 -2.98 -3.14 8.53
CA ASN A 57 -3.89 -2.06 8.15
C ASN A 57 -3.72 -1.73 6.64
N ARG A 58 -3.91 -0.46 6.27
CA ARG A 58 -3.68 0.06 4.92
C ARG A 58 -2.32 0.77 4.82
N LEU A 59 -1.29 0.17 5.43
CA LEU A 59 0.06 0.74 5.42
C LEU A 59 0.72 0.58 4.05
N VAL A 60 1.30 1.66 3.53
CA VAL A 60 2.10 1.68 2.31
C VAL A 60 3.43 2.37 2.56
N THR A 61 4.51 1.79 2.04
CA THR A 61 5.81 2.45 1.98
C THR A 61 5.82 3.36 0.78
N VAL A 62 6.07 4.65 1.01
CA VAL A 62 6.01 5.68 -0.04
C VAL A 62 7.38 5.85 -0.69
N GLY A 63 8.45 5.89 0.09
CA GLY A 63 9.76 6.29 -0.41
C GLY A 63 10.82 6.40 0.66
N VAL A 64 11.97 6.91 0.26
CA VAL A 64 13.06 7.29 1.15
C VAL A 64 13.16 8.81 1.20
N THR A 65 13.19 9.36 2.40
CA THR A 65 13.30 10.79 2.64
C THR A 65 14.70 11.31 2.33
N THR A 66 14.84 12.63 2.18
CA THR A 66 16.14 13.29 2.08
C THR A 66 16.98 13.18 3.36
N ALA A 67 16.35 12.80 4.47
CA ALA A 67 16.97 12.54 5.77
C ALA A 67 17.27 11.04 6.00
N ASP A 68 17.42 10.24 4.95
CA ASP A 68 17.80 8.82 5.06
C ASP A 68 16.83 7.93 5.87
N ALA A 69 15.54 8.29 5.88
CA ALA A 69 14.50 7.51 6.53
C ALA A 69 13.51 6.93 5.52
N VAL A 70 13.03 5.71 5.75
CA VAL A 70 11.91 5.13 4.98
C VAL A 70 10.60 5.73 5.48
N LEU A 71 9.79 6.31 4.58
CA LEU A 71 8.47 6.84 4.89
C LEU A 71 7.39 5.78 4.64
N VAL A 72 6.58 5.52 5.67
CA VAL A 72 5.41 4.64 5.62
C VAL A 72 4.18 5.47 5.98
N VAL A 73 3.09 5.31 5.22
CA VAL A 73 1.83 6.03 5.43
C VAL A 73 0.72 5.03 5.76
N ASP A 74 -0.13 5.37 6.73
CA ASP A 74 -1.37 4.62 6.99
C ASP A 74 -2.53 5.28 6.24
N LEU A 75 -2.94 4.66 5.14
CA LEU A 75 -4.03 5.16 4.31
C LEU A 75 -5.37 5.14 5.06
N ALA A 76 -5.52 4.36 6.14
CA ALA A 76 -6.74 4.38 6.95
C ALA A 76 -6.93 5.72 7.69
N ALA A 77 -5.85 6.47 7.90
CA ALA A 77 -5.86 7.79 8.53
C ALA A 77 -5.94 8.95 7.50
N SER A 78 -5.85 8.65 6.20
CA SER A 78 -5.94 9.60 5.08
C SER A 78 -7.02 9.12 4.11
N LEU A 79 -8.27 9.50 4.37
CA LEU A 79 -9.44 8.93 3.69
C LEU A 79 -9.49 9.22 2.19
N THR A 80 -8.91 10.34 1.78
CA THR A 80 -8.72 10.71 0.39
C THR A 80 -7.30 11.21 0.23
N ILE A 81 -6.56 10.60 -0.68
CA ILE A 81 -5.19 10.99 -1.00
C ILE A 81 -4.98 10.99 -2.52
N THR A 82 -4.22 11.96 -3.03
CA THR A 82 -3.90 12.04 -4.46
C THR A 82 -2.44 11.66 -4.72
N ILE A 83 -2.17 10.95 -5.82
CA ILE A 83 -0.83 10.80 -6.40
C ILE A 83 -0.77 11.66 -7.66
N ASN A 84 0.09 12.68 -7.66
CA ASN A 84 0.31 13.61 -8.75
C ASN A 84 1.67 13.35 -9.40
N ALA A 85 1.67 13.07 -10.69
CA ALA A 85 2.88 12.87 -11.48
C ALA A 85 2.56 12.97 -12.98
N ASP A 86 3.59 13.12 -13.82
CA ASP A 86 3.43 12.89 -15.26
C ASP A 86 2.86 11.49 -15.54
N ARG A 87 3.28 10.52 -14.73
CA ARG A 87 2.81 9.13 -14.73
C ARG A 87 2.64 8.61 -13.30
N PRO A 88 1.42 8.65 -12.72
CA PRO A 88 1.18 8.23 -11.34
C PRO A 88 1.05 6.71 -11.17
N GLU A 89 0.88 5.96 -12.26
CA GLU A 89 0.58 4.52 -12.23
C GLU A 89 1.72 3.68 -11.62
N PRO A 90 3.02 3.94 -11.92
CA PRO A 90 4.11 3.20 -11.30
C PRO A 90 4.13 3.28 -9.77
N ALA A 91 3.84 4.44 -9.19
CA ALA A 91 3.72 4.60 -7.74
C ALA A 91 2.45 3.93 -7.20
N ALA A 92 1.32 4.10 -7.88
CA ALA A 92 0.06 3.45 -7.52
C ALA A 92 0.19 1.92 -7.48
N ARG A 93 0.86 1.32 -8.48
CA ARG A 93 1.15 -0.12 -8.55
C ARG A 93 2.00 -0.61 -7.38
N ALA A 94 2.99 0.18 -6.96
CA ALA A 94 3.79 -0.11 -5.77
C ALA A 94 2.94 -0.09 -4.49
N TRP A 95 1.96 0.80 -4.38
CA TRP A 95 1.04 0.81 -3.25
C TRP A 95 0.07 -0.37 -3.31
N VAL A 96 -0.50 -0.65 -4.47
CA VAL A 96 -1.43 -1.78 -4.69
C VAL A 96 -0.79 -3.11 -4.32
N THR A 97 0.44 -3.38 -4.78
CA THR A 97 1.16 -4.62 -4.42
C THR A 97 1.39 -4.73 -2.92
N GLN A 98 1.78 -3.65 -2.26
CA GLN A 98 1.96 -3.64 -0.80
C GLN A 98 0.64 -3.89 -0.05
N LEU A 99 -0.44 -3.25 -0.48
CA LEU A 99 -1.76 -3.40 0.11
C LEU A 99 -2.29 -4.84 -0.04
N LEU A 100 -2.11 -5.46 -1.20
CA LEU A 100 -2.59 -6.82 -1.45
C LEU A 100 -1.83 -7.90 -0.65
N MET A 101 -0.64 -7.59 -0.11
CA MET A 101 0.04 -8.46 0.85
C MET A 101 -0.74 -8.62 2.17
N ASN A 102 -1.62 -7.68 2.52
CA ASN A 102 -2.53 -7.82 3.63
C ASN A 102 -3.78 -8.58 3.16
N PRO A 103 -4.05 -9.83 3.58
CA PRO A 103 -5.14 -10.64 3.05
C PRO A 103 -6.54 -10.02 3.23
N ASP A 104 -6.71 -9.12 4.20
CA ASP A 104 -7.99 -8.46 4.49
C ASP A 104 -8.32 -7.34 3.50
N VAL A 105 -7.32 -6.83 2.76
CA VAL A 105 -7.50 -5.70 1.85
C VAL A 105 -8.08 -6.15 0.51
N SER A 106 -9.04 -5.42 0.00
CA SER A 106 -9.55 -5.50 -1.37
C SER A 106 -9.52 -4.12 -2.01
N LEU A 107 -9.31 -4.11 -3.32
CA LEU A 107 -9.14 -2.91 -4.11
C LEU A 107 -10.14 -2.91 -5.25
N THR A 108 -10.71 -1.74 -5.52
CA THR A 108 -11.58 -1.50 -6.67
C THR A 108 -11.11 -0.27 -7.40
N THR A 109 -10.94 -0.32 -8.72
CA THR A 109 -10.40 0.80 -9.50
C THR A 109 -11.12 0.96 -10.83
N ASN A 110 -11.16 2.19 -11.37
CA ASN A 110 -11.58 2.45 -12.75
C ASN A 110 -10.40 2.54 -13.74
N SER A 111 -9.15 2.37 -13.28
CA SER A 111 -7.94 2.42 -14.11
C SER A 111 -7.46 1.00 -14.45
N SER A 112 -7.44 0.68 -15.74
CA SER A 112 -6.85 -0.58 -16.24
C SER A 112 -5.35 -0.67 -15.98
N ASP A 113 -4.66 0.47 -15.82
CA ASP A 113 -3.21 0.51 -15.64
C ASP A 113 -2.76 0.02 -14.27
N VAL A 114 -3.68 -0.09 -13.30
CA VAL A 114 -3.39 -0.48 -11.91
C VAL A 114 -4.01 -1.84 -11.55
N VAL A 115 -4.85 -2.40 -12.42
CA VAL A 115 -5.39 -3.75 -12.27
C VAL A 115 -4.26 -4.77 -12.38
N VAL A 116 -4.31 -5.80 -11.55
CA VAL A 116 -3.30 -6.87 -11.51
C VAL A 116 -3.94 -8.19 -11.93
N GLY A 117 -3.81 -8.49 -13.23
CA GLY A 117 -4.38 -9.70 -13.83
C GLY A 117 -5.87 -9.89 -13.52
N ASP A 118 -6.29 -11.13 -13.37
CA ASP A 118 -7.65 -11.54 -12.96
C ASP A 118 -7.84 -11.60 -11.42
N SER A 119 -7.03 -10.86 -10.65
CA SER A 119 -7.07 -10.91 -9.19
C SER A 119 -8.46 -10.55 -8.64
N PRO A 120 -9.12 -11.44 -7.86
CA PRO A 120 -10.41 -11.14 -7.27
C PRO A 120 -10.31 -10.09 -6.15
N ARG A 121 -9.10 -9.69 -5.75
CA ARG A 121 -8.86 -8.69 -4.69
C ARG A 121 -8.45 -7.33 -5.25
N CYS A 122 -8.28 -7.17 -6.57
CA CYS A 122 -8.04 -5.89 -7.21
C CYS A 122 -8.84 -5.83 -8.52
N LYS A 123 -10.11 -5.40 -8.42
CA LYS A 123 -11.05 -5.48 -9.52
C LYS A 123 -11.16 -4.16 -10.26
N GLN A 124 -11.21 -4.23 -11.58
CA GLN A 124 -11.67 -3.12 -12.39
C GLN A 124 -13.19 -3.01 -12.32
N THR A 125 -13.71 -1.82 -12.07
CA THR A 125 -15.14 -1.54 -12.19
C THR A 125 -15.37 -0.16 -12.80
N PHE A 126 -16.58 0.06 -13.30
CA PHE A 126 -17.03 1.39 -13.64
C PHE A 126 -17.42 2.13 -12.35
N ILE A 127 -16.78 3.28 -12.12
CA ILE A 127 -17.10 4.17 -10.99
C ILE A 127 -17.74 5.44 -11.57
N PRO A 128 -19.05 5.68 -11.37
CA PRO A 128 -19.72 6.88 -11.87
C PRO A 128 -19.23 8.14 -11.14
N GLY A 129 -19.09 9.26 -11.86
CA GLY A 129 -19.06 10.59 -11.23
C GLY A 129 -17.70 11.28 -11.04
N GLY A 130 -16.68 10.99 -11.84
CA GLY A 130 -15.45 11.80 -11.83
C GLY A 130 -14.54 11.44 -13.00
N GLY A 131 -14.01 12.43 -13.70
CA GLY A 131 -13.07 12.23 -14.82
C GLY A 131 -11.69 11.68 -14.39
N GLY A 132 -11.44 11.59 -13.08
CA GLY A 132 -10.19 11.10 -12.51
C GLY A 132 -10.15 9.58 -12.37
N ARG A 133 -8.93 9.04 -12.41
CA ARG A 133 -8.66 7.63 -12.11
C ARG A 133 -8.54 7.47 -10.60
N ILE A 134 -9.23 6.48 -10.03
CA ILE A 134 -9.24 6.25 -8.58
C ILE A 134 -9.06 4.77 -8.23
N ILE A 135 -8.59 4.53 -7.02
CA ILE A 135 -8.46 3.22 -6.39
C ILE A 135 -9.12 3.34 -5.01
N SER A 136 -10.18 2.56 -4.79
CA SER A 136 -10.82 2.39 -3.49
C SER A 136 -10.15 1.24 -2.74
N VAL A 137 -9.73 1.51 -1.50
CA VAL A 137 -9.03 0.56 -0.62
C VAL A 137 -9.92 0.21 0.56
N ASP A 138 -10.36 -1.05 0.63
CA ASP A 138 -11.26 -1.56 1.66
C ASP A 138 -10.60 -2.73 2.40
N ASP A 139 -10.50 -2.63 3.73
CA ASP A 139 -10.00 -3.68 4.62
C ASP A 139 -11.11 -4.26 5.52
N GLY A 140 -12.38 -4.04 5.15
CA GLY A 140 -13.56 -4.41 5.93
C GLY A 140 -13.88 -3.45 7.08
N ARG A 141 -13.09 -2.38 7.27
CA ARG A 141 -13.29 -1.38 8.34
C ARG A 141 -13.64 -0.02 7.73
N PRO A 142 -14.92 0.41 7.71
CA PRO A 142 -15.28 1.71 7.17
C PRO A 142 -14.67 2.85 8.01
N PRO A 143 -14.36 4.02 7.39
CA PRO A 143 -14.57 4.34 5.96
C PRO A 143 -13.50 3.72 5.03
N VAL A 144 -13.86 3.55 3.75
CA VAL A 144 -12.95 3.13 2.66
C VAL A 144 -12.03 4.30 2.28
N THR A 145 -10.76 4.02 1.95
CA THR A 145 -9.82 5.04 1.48
C THR A 145 -9.90 5.19 -0.03
N THR A 146 -9.87 6.41 -0.53
CA THR A 146 -9.78 6.71 -1.97
C THR A 146 -8.39 7.24 -2.30
N VAL A 147 -7.67 6.54 -3.17
CA VAL A 147 -6.44 7.03 -3.81
C VAL A 147 -6.80 7.54 -5.20
N ALA A 148 -6.62 8.83 -5.45
CA ALA A 148 -6.86 9.43 -6.77
C ALA A 148 -5.53 9.61 -7.53
N LEU A 149 -5.56 9.48 -8.85
CA LEU A 149 -4.40 9.64 -9.72
C LEU A 149 -4.58 10.88 -10.58
N ASN A 150 -3.72 11.89 -10.39
CA ASN A 150 -3.81 13.21 -11.04
C ASN A 150 -5.22 13.82 -10.93
N SER A 151 -5.74 13.90 -9.70
CA SER A 151 -7.06 14.48 -9.43
C SER A 151 -7.03 16.00 -9.61
N GLU A 152 -8.05 16.57 -10.25
CA GLU A 152 -8.26 18.02 -10.30
C GLU A 152 -8.75 18.60 -8.94
N MET A 153 -9.14 17.73 -8.00
CA MET A 153 -9.52 18.14 -6.65
C MET A 153 -8.28 18.22 -5.77
N ASP A 154 -7.88 19.45 -5.43
CA ASP A 154 -6.85 19.72 -4.42
C ASP A 154 -7.32 19.23 -3.05
N GLY A 155 -6.68 18.15 -2.59
CA GLY A 155 -6.82 17.62 -1.24
C GLY A 155 -5.59 17.96 -0.38
N PRO A 156 -5.73 18.08 0.95
CA PRO A 156 -4.60 18.36 1.82
C PRO A 156 -3.58 17.21 1.87
N ASP A 157 -4.02 15.99 1.53
CA ASP A 157 -3.19 14.80 1.51
C ASP A 157 -2.88 14.43 0.06
N HIS A 158 -1.60 14.50 -0.32
CA HIS A 158 -1.15 14.18 -1.66
C HIS A 158 0.34 13.82 -1.69
N LEU A 159 0.71 13.07 -2.72
CA LEU A 159 2.07 12.77 -3.10
C LEU A 159 2.34 13.41 -4.46
N ASP A 160 3.27 14.35 -4.52
CA ASP A 160 3.77 14.91 -5.77
C ASP A 160 5.07 14.21 -6.16
N ILE A 161 5.18 13.77 -7.42
CA ILE A 161 6.34 13.04 -7.93
C ILE A 161 6.91 13.77 -9.13
N ALA A 162 8.19 14.11 -9.05
CA ALA A 162 8.92 14.72 -10.16
C ALA A 162 9.37 13.66 -11.18
N ALA A 163 9.71 14.11 -12.39
CA ALA A 163 10.14 13.23 -13.48
C ALA A 163 11.41 12.41 -13.18
N ASP A 164 12.23 12.87 -12.23
CA ASP A 164 13.45 12.16 -11.78
C ASP A 164 13.19 11.12 -10.68
N GLY A 165 11.93 10.94 -10.26
CA GLY A 165 11.52 10.00 -9.22
C GLY A 165 11.69 10.50 -7.78
N THR A 166 12.12 11.76 -7.60
CA THR A 166 11.99 12.45 -6.31
C THR A 166 10.53 12.82 -6.07
N GLY A 167 10.18 13.16 -4.82
CA GLY A 167 8.80 13.54 -4.53
C GLY A 167 8.62 14.28 -3.22
N GLU A 168 7.39 14.74 -3.02
CA GLU A 168 6.95 15.50 -1.86
C GLU A 168 5.66 14.89 -1.34
N MET A 169 5.66 14.47 -0.07
CA MET A 169 4.50 13.87 0.57
C MET A 169 3.87 14.84 1.56
N TYR A 170 2.60 15.11 1.39
CA TYR A 170 1.78 15.99 2.23
C TYR A 170 0.71 15.15 2.95
N LEU A 171 0.60 15.31 4.27
CA LEU A 171 -0.44 14.71 5.10
C LEU A 171 -0.94 15.74 6.12
N GLY A 172 -2.03 16.43 5.81
CA GLY A 172 -2.53 17.57 6.56
C GLY A 172 -1.49 18.70 6.60
N ASN A 173 -0.93 18.98 7.78
CA ASN A 173 0.13 19.98 7.93
C ASN A 173 1.55 19.38 7.92
N ARG A 174 1.67 18.07 7.70
CA ARG A 174 2.95 17.36 7.69
C ARG A 174 3.47 17.27 6.27
N PHE A 175 4.80 17.34 6.16
CA PHE A 175 5.50 17.39 4.90
C PHE A 175 6.79 16.56 4.98
N TRP A 176 7.05 15.77 3.95
CA TRP A 176 8.31 15.04 3.77
C TRP A 176 8.81 15.20 2.34
N GLN A 177 10.08 15.59 2.20
CA GLN A 177 10.79 15.49 0.94
C GLN A 177 11.38 14.10 0.78
N LEU A 178 11.15 13.51 -0.39
CA LEU A 178 11.57 12.19 -0.78
C LEU A 178 12.66 12.32 -1.84
N ARG A 179 13.83 11.72 -1.57
CA ARG A 179 14.88 11.58 -2.59
C ARG A 179 14.54 10.49 -3.61
N GLN A 180 13.61 9.60 -3.25
CA GLN A 180 13.14 8.54 -4.11
C GLN A 180 11.75 8.07 -3.67
N VAL A 181 10.81 8.02 -4.60
CA VAL A 181 9.50 7.38 -4.44
C VAL A 181 9.60 5.91 -4.88
N ILE A 182 8.98 5.00 -4.14
CA ILE A 182 8.87 3.60 -4.55
C ILE A 182 7.90 3.51 -5.73
N SER A 183 8.34 2.86 -6.81
CA SER A 183 7.53 2.65 -8.01
C SER A 183 7.80 1.27 -8.60
N ILE A 184 6.84 0.77 -9.38
CA ILE A 184 6.99 -0.45 -10.19
C ILE A 184 6.93 -0.05 -11.67
N ALA A 185 8.00 -0.35 -12.39
CA ALA A 185 8.11 -0.09 -13.83
C ALA A 185 7.11 -0.91 -14.65
N ASP A 186 6.81 -0.46 -15.88
CA ASP A 186 5.79 -1.07 -16.74
C ASP A 186 6.08 -2.53 -17.09
N ASP A 187 7.35 -2.84 -17.37
CA ASP A 187 7.80 -4.19 -17.70
C ASP A 187 7.68 -5.14 -16.50
N ALA A 188 8.08 -4.68 -15.32
CA ALA A 188 7.92 -5.43 -14.07
C ALA A 188 6.43 -5.65 -13.73
N TRP A 189 5.58 -4.64 -13.95
CA TRP A 189 4.14 -4.77 -13.74
C TRP A 189 3.50 -5.76 -14.72
N ALA A 190 3.83 -5.65 -16.02
CA ALA A 190 3.32 -6.56 -17.04
C ALA A 190 3.73 -8.01 -16.77
N ALA A 191 4.97 -8.23 -16.35
CA ALA A 191 5.45 -9.56 -15.97
C ALA A 191 4.68 -10.12 -14.75
N LEU A 192 4.41 -9.29 -13.74
CA LEU A 192 3.61 -9.68 -12.58
C LEU A 192 2.17 -10.04 -12.96
N ALA A 193 1.51 -9.20 -13.76
CA ALA A 193 0.14 -9.44 -14.21
C ALA A 193 0.06 -10.75 -15.01
N ALA A 194 0.96 -10.96 -15.98
CA ALA A 194 0.99 -12.17 -16.79
C ALA A 194 1.23 -13.45 -15.95
N ALA A 195 2.08 -13.37 -14.92
CA ALA A 195 2.32 -14.49 -14.02
C ALA A 195 1.10 -14.87 -13.17
N LEU A 196 0.24 -13.90 -12.84
CA LEU A 196 -0.98 -14.13 -12.09
C LEU A 196 -2.13 -14.63 -12.96
N ASP A 197 -2.19 -14.23 -14.22
CA ASP A 197 -3.16 -14.73 -15.21
C ASP A 197 -2.84 -16.17 -15.65
N GLY A 198 -1.55 -16.54 -15.72
CA GLY A 198 -1.10 -17.86 -16.16
C GLY A 198 -1.27 -19.01 -15.15
N ASN A 199 -1.77 -18.74 -13.94
CA ASN A 199 -1.86 -19.73 -12.87
C ASN A 199 -3.11 -20.64 -12.95
N ASP A 200 -4.01 -20.41 -13.91
CA ASP A 200 -5.16 -21.29 -14.18
C ASP A 200 -4.81 -22.51 -15.06
N ASP A 201 -3.61 -22.54 -15.66
CA ASP A 201 -3.15 -23.57 -16.60
C ASP A 201 -2.06 -24.50 -16.01
N GLN A 202 -2.15 -24.89 -14.73
CA GLN A 202 -1.38 -26.06 -14.26
C GLN A 202 -2.08 -27.35 -14.72
N PRO A 203 -1.52 -28.12 -15.67
CA PRO A 203 -2.07 -29.43 -16.00
C PRO A 203 -1.99 -30.32 -14.76
N GLY A 204 -3.14 -30.86 -14.36
CA GLY A 204 -3.30 -31.68 -13.19
C GLY A 204 -2.19 -32.74 -13.08
N TYR A 205 -1.57 -32.77 -11.91
CA TYR A 205 -0.73 -33.88 -11.49
C TYR A 205 -1.59 -35.16 -11.57
N SER A 206 -1.40 -35.95 -12.62
CA SER A 206 -2.02 -37.27 -12.73
C SER A 206 -1.28 -38.17 -11.76
N ASP A 207 -1.92 -38.45 -10.62
CA ASP A 207 -1.47 -39.45 -9.67
C ASP A 207 -1.69 -40.85 -10.28
N ASP A 208 -0.78 -41.24 -11.17
CA ASP A 208 -0.71 -42.58 -11.74
C ASP A 208 -0.01 -43.54 -10.77
N ARG A 209 -0.66 -43.80 -9.64
CA ARG A 209 -0.27 -44.87 -8.70
C ARG A 209 -1.48 -45.70 -8.32
N THR A 210 -1.95 -46.49 -9.28
CA THR A 210 -2.77 -47.67 -8.96
C THR A 210 -1.83 -48.87 -8.79
N PRO A 211 -1.63 -49.44 -7.58
CA PRO A 211 -0.91 -50.70 -7.47
C PRO A 211 -1.81 -51.84 -7.99
N SER A 212 -1.33 -52.53 -9.03
CA SER A 212 -1.94 -53.76 -9.52
C SER A 212 -1.89 -54.83 -8.41
N VAL A 213 -3.05 -55.19 -7.86
CA VAL A 213 -3.15 -56.36 -6.98
C VAL A 213 -3.30 -57.58 -7.88
N GLU A 214 -2.18 -58.26 -8.10
CA GLU A 214 -2.11 -59.60 -8.68
C GLU A 214 -2.57 -60.60 -7.62
N SER A 215 -3.84 -61.01 -7.68
CA SER A 215 -4.37 -62.10 -6.86
C SER A 215 -4.21 -63.42 -7.62
N MET A 216 -3.15 -64.15 -7.31
CA MET A 216 -3.09 -65.60 -7.47
C MET A 216 -3.97 -66.25 -6.39
N GLN A 217 -5.08 -66.86 -6.78
CA GLN A 217 -5.52 -68.22 -6.40
C GLN A 217 -6.89 -68.54 -7.03
#